data_AF-A0A8H7A9J0-F1
#
_entry.id   AF-A0A8H7A9J0-F1
#
_cell.length_a   1.000
_cell.length_b   1.000
_cell.length_c   1.000
_cell.angle_alpha   90.00
_cell.angle_beta   90.00
_cell.angle_gamma   90.00
#
_symmetry.space_group_name_H-M   'P 1'
#
loop_
_entity.id
_entity.type
_entity.pdbx_description
1 polymer ?
#
loop_
_entity_poly.entity_id
_entity_poly.type
_entity_poly.pdbx_seq_one_letter_code
_entity_poly.pdbx_strand_id
1 'polypeptide(L)'
;MASFTAEASTATVTRSCLEKFQQCIQHLQGKDKIHGQTRLADLRLWSDSVGAAASAKASLDSRFQHRPNDINFIRGLLSMLEGLLQDCLTAASDGSDVRDAITNIDSTVDSLAFIGVQIRRSGRKSRLRKADDSFDENRDKYRKLRAHLACVVTAKPTEGGRPEMKAKGSTVSITSSI
;
A
#
# COMPACT_ATOMS: atom_id res chain seq x y z
N MET A 1 13.66 -32.31 21.78
CA MET A 1 14.17 -31.68 20.55
C MET A 1 12.98 -31.15 19.77
N ALA A 2 12.72 -29.85 19.84
CA ALA A 2 11.64 -29.24 19.08
C ALA A 2 12.04 -29.19 17.60
N SER A 3 11.23 -29.81 16.73
CA SER A 3 11.42 -29.69 15.30
C SER A 3 11.23 -28.23 14.91
N PHE A 4 12.30 -27.57 14.49
CA PHE A 4 12.22 -26.28 13.82
C PHE A 4 11.62 -26.55 12.45
N THR A 5 10.28 -26.60 12.37
CA THR A 5 9.58 -26.59 11.08
C THR A 5 10.02 -25.32 10.38
N ALA A 6 10.61 -25.44 9.19
CA ALA A 6 10.88 -24.30 8.34
C ALA A 6 9.61 -23.43 8.30
N GLU A 7 9.66 -22.25 8.91
CA GLU A 7 8.46 -21.43 9.06
C GLU A 7 7.86 -21.21 7.66
N ALA A 8 6.62 -21.66 7.48
CA ALA A 8 5.95 -21.53 6.21
C ALA A 8 5.97 -20.05 5.78
N SER A 9 6.37 -19.79 4.52
CA SER A 9 6.33 -18.44 3.97
C SER A 9 4.94 -17.83 4.18
N THR A 10 4.88 -16.51 4.38
CA THR A 10 3.62 -15.77 4.50
C THR A 10 2.68 -16.09 3.35
N ALA A 11 3.23 -16.32 2.15
CA ALA A 11 2.46 -16.70 0.98
C ALA A 11 1.81 -18.08 1.09
N THR A 12 2.48 -19.06 1.71
CA THR A 12 1.93 -20.39 1.92
C THR A 12 0.76 -20.35 2.90
N VAL A 13 0.94 -19.69 4.06
CA VAL A 13 -0.12 -19.59 5.07
C VAL A 13 -1.32 -18.80 4.52
N THR A 14 -1.07 -17.73 3.77
CA THR A 14 -2.14 -16.95 3.11
C THR A 14 -2.96 -17.82 2.15
N ARG A 15 -2.32 -18.64 1.31
CA ARG A 15 -3.04 -19.54 0.39
C ARG A 15 -3.86 -20.58 1.15
N SER A 16 -3.29 -21.17 2.20
CA SER A 16 -4.03 -22.11 3.07
C SER A 16 -5.27 -21.46 3.69
N CYS A 17 -5.15 -20.23 4.19
CA CYS A 17 -6.31 -19.48 4.71
C CYS A 17 -7.38 -19.29 3.63
N LEU A 18 -7.00 -18.87 2.42
CA LEU A 18 -7.95 -18.67 1.32
C LEU A 18 -8.69 -19.97 0.95
N GLU A 19 -7.96 -21.08 0.86
CA GLU A 19 -8.52 -22.40 0.54
C GLU A 19 -9.47 -22.89 1.64
N LYS A 20 -9.05 -22.87 2.91
CA LYS A 20 -9.89 -23.26 4.04
C LYS A 20 -11.13 -22.40 4.19
N PHE A 21 -11.01 -21.10 3.93
CA PHE A 21 -12.15 -20.20 3.96
C PHE A 21 -13.16 -20.53 2.86
N GLN A 22 -12.69 -20.81 1.64
CA GLN A 22 -13.57 -21.29 0.57
C GLN A 22 -14.28 -22.59 0.96
N GLN A 23 -13.59 -23.51 1.63
CA GLN A 23 -14.20 -24.75 2.12
C GLN A 23 -15.25 -24.47 3.21
N CYS A 24 -14.96 -23.65 4.24
CA CYS A 24 -15.95 -23.35 5.28
C CYS A 24 -17.23 -22.76 4.67
N ILE A 25 -17.12 -21.84 3.71
CA ILE A 25 -18.25 -21.20 3.03
C ILE A 25 -19.15 -22.19 2.28
N GLN A 26 -18.62 -23.34 1.83
CA GLN A 26 -19.43 -24.37 1.16
C GLN A 26 -20.41 -25.04 2.13
N HIS A 27 -20.07 -25.10 3.42
CA HIS A 27 -20.90 -25.69 4.47
C HIS A 27 -21.84 -24.68 5.15
N LEU A 28 -21.51 -23.39 5.11
CA LEU A 28 -22.38 -22.33 5.64
C LEU A 28 -23.68 -22.19 4.82
N GLN A 29 -24.75 -21.72 5.47
CA GLN A 29 -26.07 -21.52 4.87
C GLN A 29 -26.61 -20.11 5.15
N GLY A 30 -27.59 -19.68 4.34
CA GLY A 30 -28.32 -18.44 4.56
C GLY A 30 -27.42 -17.19 4.68
N LYS A 31 -27.62 -16.43 5.76
CA LYS A 31 -26.90 -15.17 6.03
C LYS A 31 -25.41 -15.40 6.29
N ASP A 32 -25.05 -16.50 6.94
CA ASP A 32 -23.66 -16.81 7.30
C ASP A 32 -22.82 -17.09 6.05
N LYS A 33 -23.41 -17.73 5.04
CA LYS A 33 -22.75 -17.95 3.74
C LYS A 33 -22.45 -16.63 3.03
N ILE A 34 -23.43 -15.72 2.98
CA ILE A 34 -23.27 -14.41 2.35
C ILE A 34 -22.19 -13.61 3.08
N HIS A 35 -22.23 -13.60 4.41
CA HIS A 35 -21.23 -12.94 5.25
C HIS A 35 -19.83 -13.52 5.03
N GLY A 36 -19.68 -14.84 5.03
CA GLY A 36 -18.41 -15.50 4.75
C GLY A 36 -17.84 -15.16 3.37
N GLN A 37 -18.69 -15.05 2.34
CA GLN A 37 -18.27 -14.61 1.00
C GLN A 37 -17.73 -13.18 1.01
N THR A 38 -18.38 -12.26 1.73
CA THR A 38 -17.89 -10.88 1.90
C THR A 38 -16.54 -10.87 2.59
N ARG A 39 -16.38 -11.61 3.69
CA ARG A 39 -15.09 -11.66 4.40
C ARG A 39 -13.97 -12.32 3.61
N LEU A 40 -14.27 -13.33 2.80
CA LEU A 40 -13.30 -13.90 1.86
C LEU A 40 -12.85 -12.86 0.83
N ALA A 41 -13.77 -12.03 0.32
CA ALA A 41 -13.40 -10.94 -0.59
C ALA A 41 -12.49 -9.91 0.09
N ASP A 42 -12.74 -9.57 1.36
CA ASP A 42 -11.88 -8.69 2.14
C ASP A 42 -10.47 -9.26 2.31
N LEU A 43 -10.38 -10.56 2.64
CA LEU A 43 -9.09 -11.24 2.81
C LEU A 43 -8.29 -11.28 1.49
N ARG A 44 -8.96 -11.53 0.36
CA ARG A 44 -8.34 -11.47 -0.97
C ARG A 44 -7.84 -10.07 -1.29
N LEU A 45 -8.69 -9.06 -1.10
CA LEU A 45 -8.32 -7.66 -1.32
C LEU A 45 -7.13 -7.26 -0.45
N TRP A 46 -7.12 -7.69 0.81
CA TRP A 46 -5.97 -7.50 1.69
C TRP A 46 -4.72 -8.17 1.12
N SER A 47 -4.79 -9.47 0.78
CA SER A 47 -3.66 -10.24 0.25
C SER A 47 -3.04 -9.60 -0.98
N ASP A 48 -3.87 -9.25 -1.97
CA ASP A 48 -3.42 -8.65 -3.23
C ASP A 48 -2.76 -7.30 -3.00
N SER A 49 -3.28 -6.53 -2.05
CA SER A 49 -2.80 -5.19 -1.80
C SER A 49 -1.46 -5.08 -1.08
N VAL A 50 -1.13 -6.09 -0.26
CA VAL A 50 0.14 -6.14 0.48
C VAL A 50 1.13 -7.09 -0.20
N GLY A 51 0.68 -7.92 -1.15
CA GLY A 51 1.49 -8.96 -1.78
C GLY A 51 1.70 -10.15 -0.84
N ALA A 52 0.70 -10.50 -0.03
CA ALA A 52 0.81 -11.58 0.96
C ALA A 52 1.04 -12.93 0.27
N ALA A 53 0.31 -13.21 -0.81
CA ALA A 53 0.47 -14.41 -1.64
C ALA A 53 1.44 -14.24 -2.84
N ALA A 54 2.05 -13.05 -2.99
CA ALA A 54 2.96 -12.76 -4.09
C ALA A 54 4.32 -13.45 -3.91
N SER A 55 5.09 -13.54 -4.99
CA SER A 55 6.43 -14.16 -5.01
C SER A 55 7.54 -13.13 -5.22
N ALA A 56 8.79 -13.57 -5.00
CA ALA A 56 10.00 -12.78 -5.23
C ALA A 56 9.97 -11.38 -4.57
N LYS A 57 10.47 -10.35 -5.25
CA LYS A 57 10.58 -8.98 -4.70
C LYS A 57 9.24 -8.31 -4.37
N ALA A 58 8.14 -8.81 -4.93
CA ALA A 58 6.80 -8.31 -4.65
C ALA A 58 6.20 -8.93 -3.38
N SER A 59 6.76 -10.05 -2.89
CA SER A 59 6.26 -10.73 -1.71
C SER A 59 6.41 -9.89 -0.46
N LEU A 60 5.47 -10.08 0.47
CA LEU A 60 5.55 -9.44 1.78
C LEU A 60 6.82 -9.87 2.53
N ASP A 61 7.22 -11.14 2.43
CA ASP A 61 8.45 -11.66 3.03
C ASP A 61 9.71 -10.89 2.54
N SER A 62 9.83 -10.66 1.22
CA SER A 62 10.97 -9.91 0.68
C SER A 62 10.96 -8.45 1.12
N ARG A 63 9.78 -7.81 1.13
CA ARG A 63 9.61 -6.40 1.54
C ARG A 63 9.94 -6.19 3.02
N PHE A 64 9.75 -7.21 3.85
CA PHE A 64 10.01 -7.18 5.29
C PHE A 64 11.28 -7.95 5.69
N GLN A 65 12.16 -8.29 4.75
CA GLN A 65 13.37 -9.08 5.03
C GLN A 65 14.31 -8.42 6.08
N HIS A 66 14.22 -7.10 6.30
CA HIS A 66 14.98 -6.36 7.33
C HIS A 66 14.15 -6.05 8.59
N ARG A 67 12.95 -6.62 8.72
CA ARG A 67 11.99 -6.41 9.81
C ARG A 67 11.33 -7.74 10.20
N PRO A 68 12.11 -8.72 10.70
CA PRO A 68 11.63 -10.08 10.97
C PRO A 68 10.48 -10.11 11.98
N ASN A 69 10.50 -9.25 13.00
CA ASN A 69 9.44 -9.21 14.01
C ASN A 69 8.08 -8.80 13.41
N ASP A 70 8.08 -7.80 12.52
CA ASP A 70 6.86 -7.30 11.87
C ASP A 70 6.24 -8.39 10.98
N ILE A 71 7.05 -9.10 10.19
CA ILE A 71 6.53 -10.16 9.31
C ILE A 71 6.10 -11.40 10.10
N ASN A 72 6.82 -11.75 11.17
CA ASN A 72 6.44 -12.86 12.04
C ASN A 72 5.12 -12.58 12.77
N PHE A 73 4.87 -11.32 13.16
CA PHE A 73 3.58 -10.92 13.72
C PHE A 73 2.44 -11.09 12.72
N ILE A 74 2.63 -10.65 11.46
CA ILE A 74 1.62 -10.84 10.40
C ILE A 74 1.39 -12.33 10.13
N ARG A 75 2.47 -13.14 10.09
CA ARG A 75 2.38 -14.59 9.93
C ARG A 75 1.62 -15.24 11.09
N GLY A 76 1.86 -14.80 12.32
CA GLY A 76 1.12 -15.27 13.51
C GLY A 76 -0.38 -14.98 13.42
N LEU A 77 -0.78 -13.79 12.94
CA LEU A 77 -2.18 -13.48 12.70
C LEU A 77 -2.81 -14.36 11.61
N LEU A 78 -2.06 -14.64 10.53
CA LEU A 78 -2.52 -15.55 9.49
C LEU A 78 -2.66 -16.98 10.00
N SER A 79 -1.71 -17.49 10.79
CA SER A 79 -1.81 -18.81 11.39
C SER A 79 -2.96 -18.91 12.39
N MET A 80 -3.25 -17.83 13.14
CA MET A 80 -4.43 -17.75 13.98
C MET A 80 -5.71 -17.82 13.15
N LEU A 81 -5.80 -17.03 12.07
CA LEU A 81 -6.93 -17.10 11.13
C LEU A 81 -7.09 -18.51 10.55
N GLU A 82 -5.99 -19.15 10.17
CA GLU A 82 -5.99 -20.50 9.64
C GLU A 82 -6.60 -21.52 10.62
N GLY A 83 -6.26 -21.41 11.91
CA GLY A 83 -6.84 -22.22 12.98
C GLY A 83 -8.34 -21.96 13.14
N LEU A 84 -8.75 -20.69 13.19
CA LEU A 84 -10.17 -20.31 13.29
C LEU A 84 -10.99 -20.79 12.09
N LEU A 85 -10.42 -20.78 10.88
CA LEU A 85 -11.06 -21.31 9.68
C LEU A 85 -11.19 -22.84 9.73
N GLN A 86 -10.22 -23.53 10.34
CA GLN A 86 -10.30 -24.96 10.56
C GLN A 86 -11.40 -25.31 11.57
N ASP A 87 -11.52 -24.53 12.66
CA ASP A 87 -12.57 -24.69 13.65
C ASP A 87 -13.96 -24.42 13.03
N CYS A 88 -14.08 -23.36 12.24
CA CYS A 88 -15.27 -23.04 11.43
C CYS A 88 -15.68 -24.22 10.54
N LEU A 89 -14.72 -24.78 9.79
CA LEU A 89 -14.98 -25.88 8.86
C LEU A 89 -15.46 -27.13 9.59
N THR A 90 -14.84 -27.45 10.73
CA THR A 90 -15.21 -28.60 11.56
C THR A 90 -16.62 -28.40 12.12
N ALA A 91 -16.88 -27.24 12.72
CA ALA A 91 -18.18 -26.92 13.28
C ALA A 91 -19.31 -26.95 12.22
N ALA A 92 -19.06 -26.38 11.04
CA ALA A 92 -20.01 -26.36 9.94
C ALA A 92 -20.27 -27.76 9.35
N SER A 93 -19.27 -28.64 9.35
CA SER A 93 -19.41 -30.03 8.90
C SER A 93 -20.21 -30.88 9.88
N ASP A 94 -20.02 -30.65 11.18
CA ASP A 94 -20.69 -31.36 12.26
C ASP A 94 -22.10 -30.80 12.57
N GLY A 95 -22.50 -29.71 11.90
CA GLY A 95 -23.79 -29.03 12.13
C GLY A 95 -23.89 -28.34 13.49
N SER A 96 -22.74 -28.02 14.10
CA SER A 96 -22.66 -27.27 15.36
C SER A 96 -22.69 -25.75 15.12
N ASP A 97 -22.77 -24.97 16.20
CA ASP A 97 -22.84 -23.51 16.09
C ASP A 97 -21.50 -22.92 15.61
N VAL A 98 -21.56 -22.20 14.50
CA VAL A 98 -20.41 -21.55 13.84
C VAL A 98 -20.23 -20.09 14.27
N ARG A 99 -21.12 -19.54 15.09
CA ARG A 99 -21.19 -18.09 15.38
C ARG A 99 -19.93 -17.54 16.04
N ASP A 100 -19.38 -18.26 17.01
CA ASP A 100 -18.16 -17.84 17.71
C ASP A 100 -16.95 -17.88 16.78
N ALA A 101 -16.86 -18.92 15.95
CA ALA A 101 -15.80 -19.04 14.94
C ALA A 101 -15.88 -17.89 13.92
N ILE A 102 -17.08 -17.57 13.42
CA ILE A 102 -17.30 -16.45 12.49
C ILE A 102 -16.89 -15.12 13.14
N THR A 103 -17.26 -14.88 14.40
CA THR A 103 -16.92 -13.64 15.13
C THR A 103 -15.40 -13.47 15.31
N ASN A 104 -14.70 -14.57 15.59
CA ASN A 104 -13.25 -14.56 15.72
C ASN A 104 -12.55 -14.37 14.36
N ILE A 105 -13.07 -15.01 13.31
CA ILE A 105 -12.63 -14.79 11.92
C ILE A 105 -12.78 -13.31 11.56
N ASP A 106 -13.93 -12.71 11.86
CA ASP A 106 -14.21 -11.30 11.58
C ASP A 106 -13.17 -10.38 12.20
N SER A 107 -12.94 -10.55 13.51
CA SER A 107 -11.98 -9.75 14.27
C SER A 107 -10.56 -9.87 13.72
N THR A 108 -10.19 -11.08 13.27
CA THR A 108 -8.87 -11.34 12.70
C THR A 108 -8.72 -10.74 11.31
N VAL A 109 -9.74 -10.84 10.45
CA VAL A 109 -9.74 -10.22 9.12
C VAL A 109 -9.71 -8.69 9.23
N ASP A 110 -10.43 -8.09 10.19
CA ASP A 110 -10.39 -6.65 10.46
C ASP A 110 -8.99 -6.17 10.88
N SER A 111 -8.34 -6.95 11.74
CA SER A 111 -6.96 -6.69 12.16
C SER A 111 -5.99 -6.73 10.98
N LEU A 112 -6.12 -7.73 10.10
CA LEU A 112 -5.33 -7.81 8.86
C LEU A 112 -5.60 -6.61 7.96
N ALA A 113 -6.87 -6.25 7.73
CA ALA A 113 -7.25 -5.10 6.92
C ALA A 113 -6.62 -3.79 7.45
N PHE A 114 -6.69 -3.56 8.76
CA PHE A 114 -6.06 -2.41 9.42
C PHE A 114 -4.54 -2.39 9.20
N ILE A 115 -3.86 -3.52 9.44
CA ILE A 115 -2.41 -3.63 9.20
C ILE A 115 -2.07 -3.35 7.73
N GLY A 116 -2.88 -3.87 6.80
CA GLY A 116 -2.73 -3.61 5.37
C GLY A 116 -2.78 -2.12 5.03
N VAL A 117 -3.64 -1.33 5.69
CA VAL A 117 -3.67 0.13 5.53
C VAL A 117 -2.37 0.77 6.02
N GLN A 118 -1.86 0.34 7.17
CA GLN A 118 -0.62 0.87 7.74
C GLN A 118 0.61 0.54 6.89
N ILE A 119 0.68 -0.67 6.32
CA ILE A 119 1.72 -1.07 5.37
C ILE A 119 1.74 -0.15 4.15
N ARG A 120 0.57 0.20 3.60
CA ARG A 120 0.49 1.12 2.45
C ARG A 120 0.88 2.55 2.83
N ARG A 121 0.46 3.04 3.99
CA ARG A 121 0.83 4.38 4.50
C ARG A 121 2.33 4.49 4.70
N SER A 122 2.94 3.51 5.38
CA SER A 122 4.39 3.48 5.61
C SER A 122 5.17 3.33 4.29
N GLY A 123 4.67 2.52 3.35
CA GLY A 123 5.23 2.37 2.01
C GLY A 123 5.23 3.68 1.20
N ARG A 124 4.11 4.43 1.21
CA ARG A 124 4.03 5.75 0.57
C ARG A 124 5.00 6.75 1.19
N LYS A 125 5.06 6.82 2.53
CA LYS A 125 6.01 7.69 3.25
C LYS A 125 7.46 7.36 2.89
N SER A 126 7.80 6.06 2.82
CA SER A 126 9.12 5.59 2.42
C SER A 126 9.49 6.01 0.99
N ARG A 127 8.56 5.87 0.03
CA ARG A 127 8.77 6.28 -1.36
C ARG A 127 8.96 7.78 -1.53
N LEU A 128 8.16 8.58 -0.82
CA LEU A 128 8.32 10.04 -0.81
C LEU A 128 9.69 10.43 -0.26
N ARG A 129 10.05 9.90 0.92
CA ARG A 129 11.37 10.16 1.50
C ARG A 129 12.51 9.76 0.56
N LYS A 130 12.44 8.59 -0.09
CA LYS A 130 13.45 8.18 -1.08
C LYS A 130 13.53 9.13 -2.28
N ALA A 131 12.39 9.66 -2.74
CA ALA A 131 12.38 10.64 -3.82
C ALA A 131 13.06 11.95 -3.37
N ASP A 132 12.72 12.43 -2.17
CA ASP A 132 13.32 13.62 -1.55
C ASP A 132 14.83 13.44 -1.32
N ASP A 133 15.24 12.32 -0.73
CA ASP A 133 16.66 11.99 -0.47
C ASP A 133 17.46 11.87 -1.78
N SER A 134 16.81 11.43 -2.87
CA SER A 134 17.45 11.32 -4.20
C SER A 134 17.49 12.63 -4.98
N PHE A 135 16.85 13.68 -4.48
CA PHE A 135 16.84 15.00 -5.11
C PHE A 135 18.17 15.71 -4.86
N ASP A 136 18.93 15.91 -5.94
CA ASP A 136 20.15 16.69 -5.94
C ASP A 136 19.92 17.99 -6.70
N GLU A 137 19.76 19.10 -5.98
CA GLU A 137 19.48 20.43 -6.54
C GLU A 137 20.56 20.94 -7.51
N ASN A 138 21.78 20.43 -7.40
CA ASN A 138 22.93 20.89 -8.18
C ASN A 138 23.05 20.19 -9.53
N ARG A 139 22.21 19.19 -9.84
CA ARG A 139 22.19 18.60 -11.17
C ARG A 139 21.88 19.66 -12.22
N ASP A 140 22.65 19.67 -13.31
CA ASP A 140 22.54 20.65 -14.40
C ASP A 140 21.12 20.78 -14.96
N LYS A 141 20.37 19.67 -15.05
CA LYS A 141 18.97 19.68 -15.50
C LYS A 141 18.07 20.53 -14.60
N TYR A 142 18.28 20.52 -13.29
CA TYR A 142 17.48 21.30 -12.34
C TYR A 142 17.96 22.75 -12.27
N ARG A 143 19.27 23.01 -12.40
CA ARG A 143 19.79 24.39 -12.52
C ARG A 143 19.23 25.11 -13.76
N LYS A 144 19.24 24.47 -14.93
CA LYS A 144 18.66 25.02 -16.17
C LYS A 144 17.16 25.27 -16.02
N LEU A 145 16.43 24.30 -15.47
CA LEU A 145 15.00 24.45 -15.20
C LEU A 145 14.73 25.59 -14.21
N ARG A 146 15.50 25.70 -13.14
CA ARG A 146 15.35 26.75 -12.12
C ARG A 146 15.62 28.14 -12.70
N ALA A 147 16.65 28.29 -13.54
CA ALA A 147 16.92 29.54 -14.24
C ALA A 147 15.76 29.93 -15.18
N HIS A 148 15.23 28.96 -15.93
CA HIS A 148 14.06 29.21 -16.79
C HIS A 148 12.82 29.62 -15.98
N LEU A 149 12.50 28.89 -14.91
CA LEU A 149 11.37 29.21 -14.03
C LEU A 149 11.55 30.59 -13.37
N ALA A 150 12.77 30.97 -13.00
CA ALA A 150 13.06 32.31 -12.49
C ALA A 150 12.75 33.40 -13.53
N CYS A 151 13.11 33.19 -14.80
CA CYS A 151 12.73 34.09 -15.90
C CYS A 151 11.20 34.19 -16.07
N VAL A 152 10.48 33.06 -15.99
CA VAL A 152 9.01 33.04 -16.11
C VAL A 152 8.34 33.80 -14.97
N VAL A 153 8.75 33.56 -13.72
CA VAL A 153 8.17 34.23 -12.54
C VAL A 153 8.46 35.73 -12.55
N THR A 154 9.69 36.11 -12.91
CA THR A 154 10.09 37.53 -12.98
C THR A 154 9.38 38.29 -14.11
N ALA A 155 9.04 37.63 -15.22
CA ALA A 155 8.31 38.24 -16.33
C ALA A 155 6.86 38.63 -15.99
N LYS A 156 6.32 38.22 -14.83
CA LYS A 156 4.93 38.45 -14.39
C LYS A 156 3.90 38.31 -15.53
N PRO A 157 3.88 37.16 -16.23
CA PRO A 157 2.96 36.97 -17.33
C PRO A 157 1.51 37.00 -16.84
N THR A 158 0.64 37.67 -17.59
CA THR A 158 -0.82 37.65 -17.41
C THR A 158 -1.43 36.47 -18.17
N GLU A 159 -2.74 36.20 -18.04
CA GLU A 159 -3.42 35.11 -18.78
C GLU A 159 -3.22 35.19 -20.31
N GLY A 160 -2.96 36.39 -20.86
CA GLY A 160 -2.62 36.60 -22.27
C GLY A 160 -1.12 36.51 -22.63
N GLY A 161 -0.25 36.13 -21.69
CA GLY A 161 1.20 36.07 -21.89
C GLY A 161 1.96 37.33 -21.42
N ARG A 162 3.03 37.70 -22.14
CA ARG A 162 3.95 38.79 -21.75
C ARG A 162 3.21 40.15 -21.78
N PRO A 163 3.27 40.97 -20.71
CA PRO A 163 2.70 42.30 -20.73
C PRO A 163 3.41 43.17 -21.77
N GLU A 164 2.65 43.84 -22.65
CA GLU A 164 3.21 44.76 -23.63
C GLU A 164 3.93 45.92 -22.94
N MET A 165 5.23 46.02 -23.20
CA MET A 165 6.07 47.09 -22.69
C MET A 165 5.72 48.37 -23.45
N LYS A 166 4.87 49.22 -22.86
CA LYS A 166 4.61 50.59 -23.35
C LYS A 166 5.92 51.40 -23.23
N ALA A 167 6.69 51.46 -24.31
CA ALA A 167 7.88 52.29 -24.40
C ALA A 167 7.50 53.77 -24.26
N LYS A 168 7.82 54.40 -23.12
CA LYS A 168 7.85 55.86 -23.02
C LYS A 168 9.17 56.33 -23.64
N GLY A 169 9.08 56.97 -24.80
CA GLY A 169 10.22 57.57 -25.49
C GLY A 169 10.81 58.73 -24.69
N SER A 170 12.11 58.66 -24.40
CA SER A 170 12.93 59.82 -24.07
C SER A 170 13.82 60.11 -25.26
N THR A 171 13.48 61.14 -26.02
CA THR A 171 14.33 61.71 -27.07
C THR A 171 15.54 62.37 -26.44
N VAL A 172 16.74 61.85 -26.70
CA VAL A 172 18.01 62.52 -26.39
C VAL A 172 18.42 63.34 -27.61
N SER A 173 18.42 64.66 -27.48
CA SER A 173 18.97 65.58 -28.49
C SER A 173 20.48 65.69 -28.31
N ILE A 174 21.25 65.28 -29.32
CA ILE A 174 22.70 65.49 -29.39
C ILE A 174 22.93 66.82 -30.13
N THR A 175 23.46 67.83 -29.43
CA THR A 175 24.01 69.04 -30.06
C THR A 175 25.51 68.88 -30.21
N SER A 176 25.98 68.78 -31.45
CA SER A 176 27.39 68.94 -31.84
C SER A 176 27.71 70.44 -31.92
N SER A 177 28.82 70.87 -31.30
CA SER A 177 29.40 72.20 -31.53
C SER A 177 30.80 72.03 -32.11
N ILE A 178 31.07 72.80 -33.16
CA ILE A 178 32.39 73.03 -33.78
C ILE A 178 33.16 74.02 -32.90
#